data_AF-A0A356E4Y9-F1
#
_entry.id   AF-A0A356E4Y9-F1
#
_cell.length_a   1.000
_cell.length_b   1.000
_cell.length_c   1.000
_cell.angle_alpha   90.00
_cell.angle_beta   90.00
_cell.angle_gamma   90.00
#
_symmetry.space_group_name_H-M   'P 1'
#
loop_
_entity.id
_entity.type
_entity.pdbx_description
1 polymer ?
#
loop_
_entity_poly.entity_id
_entity_poly.type
_entity_poly.pdbx_seq_one_letter_code
_entity_poly.pdbx_strand_id
1 'polypeptide(L)'
;MKKKVIVACGGAVATSTLAAEEIKELCEENHIPLELVQCRINEINSYIQDVDLICTTSKITQTYGDIPVIHGMPFVSGVGIDELKEKILTILRG
;
A
#
# COMPACT_ATOMS: atom_id res chain seq x y z
N MET A 1 9.42 9.76 -11.27
CA MET A 1 9.96 9.11 -10.06
C MET A 1 9.13 7.87 -9.80
N LYS A 2 9.74 6.74 -9.42
CA LYS A 2 8.96 5.54 -9.07
C LYS A 2 8.39 5.75 -7.66
N LYS A 3 7.11 5.46 -7.48
CA LYS A 3 6.41 5.63 -6.21
C LYS A 3 6.36 4.31 -5.48
N LYS A 4 6.85 4.26 -4.26
CA LYS A 4 7.00 2.99 -3.54
C LYS A 4 5.95 2.85 -2.45
N VAL A 5 5.16 1.79 -2.55
CA VAL A 5 4.05 1.47 -1.66
C VAL A 5 4.34 0.14 -0.96
N ILE A 6 4.36 0.15 0.36
CA ILE A 6 4.44 -1.10 1.14
C ILE A 6 3.05 -1.57 1.48
N VAL A 7 2.77 -2.85 1.29
CA VAL A 7 1.59 -3.54 1.85
C VAL A 7 2.05 -4.52 2.89
N ALA A 8 1.61 -4.32 4.12
CA ALA A 8 1.94 -5.19 5.23
C ALA A 8 0.71 -5.87 5.82
N CYS A 9 0.82 -7.20 5.92
CA CYS A 9 -0.22 -8.04 6.49
C CYS A 9 0.32 -8.82 7.68
N GLY A 10 -0.43 -8.83 8.79
CA GLY A 10 -0.08 -9.60 9.99
C GLY A 10 -0.57 -11.05 9.96
N GLY A 11 -1.56 -11.36 9.11
CA GLY A 11 -2.35 -12.60 9.23
C GLY A 11 -2.27 -13.57 8.05
N ALA A 12 -2.14 -13.12 6.81
CA ALA A 12 -2.11 -14.00 5.63
C ALA A 12 -1.51 -13.32 4.40
N VAL A 13 -0.64 -14.04 3.68
CA VAL A 13 0.01 -13.59 2.43
C VAL A 13 -0.97 -13.59 1.25
N ALA A 14 -2.02 -14.42 1.29
CA ALA A 14 -2.95 -14.57 0.17
C ALA A 14 -3.78 -13.30 -0.11
N THR A 15 -4.24 -12.62 0.95
CA THR A 15 -5.05 -11.40 0.83
C THR A 15 -4.27 -10.19 0.32
N SER A 16 -2.94 -10.19 0.47
CA SER A 16 -2.10 -9.07 0.02
C SER A 16 -1.71 -9.18 -1.46
N THR A 17 -1.79 -10.37 -2.07
CA THR A 17 -1.58 -10.55 -3.51
C THR A 17 -2.68 -9.90 -4.35
N LEU A 18 -3.96 -10.12 -4.00
CA LEU A 18 -5.08 -9.49 -4.70
C LEU A 18 -4.96 -7.96 -4.70
N ALA A 19 -4.68 -7.39 -3.52
CA ALA A 19 -4.46 -5.96 -3.34
C ALA A 19 -3.31 -5.45 -4.21
N ALA A 20 -2.21 -6.20 -4.28
CA ALA A 20 -1.04 -5.79 -5.03
C ALA A 20 -1.29 -5.79 -6.55
N GLU A 21 -1.96 -6.82 -7.07
CA GLU A 21 -2.28 -6.89 -8.51
C GLU A 21 -3.22 -5.75 -8.91
N GLU A 22 -4.30 -5.54 -8.15
CA GLU A 22 -5.29 -4.49 -8.38
C GLU A 22 -4.71 -3.06 -8.42
N ILE A 23 -3.76 -2.72 -7.53
CA ILE A 23 -3.11 -1.39 -7.55
C ILE A 23 -2.10 -1.31 -8.70
N LYS A 24 -1.41 -2.42 -9.00
CA LYS A 24 -0.41 -2.49 -10.06
C LYS A 24 -1.06 -2.29 -11.44
N GLU A 25 -2.17 -2.97 -11.71
CA GLU A 25 -2.95 -2.81 -12.96
C GLU A 25 -3.42 -1.36 -13.11
N LEU A 26 -4.02 -0.79 -12.07
CA LEU A 26 -4.48 0.60 -12.07
C LEU A 26 -3.35 1.60 -12.38
N CYS A 27 -2.15 1.40 -11.80
CA CYS A 27 -1.00 2.24 -12.08
C CYS A 27 -0.41 2.01 -13.49
N GLU A 28 -0.39 0.76 -13.98
CA GLU A 28 0.01 0.44 -15.36
C GLU A 28 -0.92 1.12 -16.38
N GLU A 29 -2.25 1.06 -16.19
CA GLU A 29 -3.22 1.75 -17.05
C GLU A 29 -3.01 3.27 -17.07
N ASN A 30 -2.64 3.84 -15.92
CA ASN A 30 -2.37 5.27 -15.79
C ASN A 30 -0.93 5.66 -16.17
N HIS A 31 -0.09 4.72 -16.61
CA HIS A 31 1.33 4.90 -16.89
C HIS A 31 2.12 5.50 -15.73
N ILE A 32 1.72 5.21 -14.49
CA ILE A 32 2.38 5.69 -13.28
C ILE A 32 3.32 4.59 -12.80
N PRO A 33 4.63 4.85 -12.70
CA PRO A 33 5.57 3.86 -12.19
C PRO A 33 5.40 3.70 -10.68
N LEU A 34 4.64 2.68 -10.30
CA LEU A 34 4.40 2.25 -8.92
C LEU A 34 5.23 0.99 -8.62
N GLU A 35 5.87 0.96 -7.46
CA GLU A 35 6.55 -0.21 -6.93
C GLU A 35 5.83 -0.66 -5.65
N LEU A 36 5.27 -1.86 -5.70
CA LEU A 36 4.49 -2.43 -4.61
C LEU A 36 5.33 -3.49 -3.89
N VAL A 37 5.51 -3.34 -2.58
CA VAL A 37 6.33 -4.24 -1.76
C VAL A 37 5.44 -4.89 -0.72
N GLN A 38 5.27 -6.20 -0.79
CA GLN A 38 4.63 -6.96 0.28
C GLN A 38 5.65 -7.41 1.31
N CYS A 39 5.42 -7.09 2.58
CA CYS A 39 6.26 -7.54 3.68
C CYS A 39 5.44 -7.75 4.95
N ARG A 40 6.05 -8.31 6.00
CA ARG A 40 5.36 -8.41 7.31
C ARG A 40 5.39 -7.08 8.04
N ILE A 41 4.47 -6.90 8.99
CA ILE A 41 4.42 -5.71 9.86
C ILE A 41 5.78 -5.46 10.54
N ASN A 42 6.46 -6.55 10.93
CA ASN A 42 7.78 -6.50 11.57
C ASN A 42 8.90 -6.07 10.62
N GLU A 43 8.73 -6.30 9.31
CA GLU A 43 9.71 -5.96 8.27
C GLU A 43 9.49 -4.57 7.71
N ILE A 44 8.28 -3.98 7.86
CA ILE A 44 7.99 -2.61 7.40
C ILE A 44 9.11 -1.67 7.84
N ASN A 45 9.52 -1.73 9.11
CA ASN A 45 10.54 -0.85 9.69
C ASN A 45 11.89 -0.88 8.94
N SER A 46 12.24 -2.02 8.34
CA SER A 46 13.45 -2.15 7.52
C SER A 46 13.26 -1.64 6.10
N TYR A 47 12.02 -1.59 5.61
CA TYR A 47 11.67 -1.16 4.26
C TYR A 47 11.07 0.26 4.20
N ILE A 48 10.95 0.99 5.31
CA ILE A 48 10.42 2.38 5.30
C ILE A 48 11.34 3.34 4.54
N GLN A 49 12.60 2.95 4.31
CA GLN A 49 13.55 3.75 3.55
C GLN A 49 13.08 3.84 2.09
N ASP A 50 12.91 5.07 1.60
CA ASP A 50 12.43 5.39 0.25
C ASP A 50 11.01 4.90 -0.06
N VAL A 51 10.10 5.00 0.91
CA VAL A 51 8.67 4.72 0.73
C VAL A 51 7.83 5.98 0.79
N ASP A 52 6.96 6.12 -0.20
CA ASP A 52 5.99 7.22 -0.27
C ASP A 52 4.74 6.91 0.55
N LEU A 53 4.38 5.63 0.72
CA LEU A 53 3.15 5.24 1.38
C LEU A 53 3.19 3.83 1.95
N ILE A 54 2.67 3.67 3.18
CA ILE A 54 2.61 2.40 3.88
C ILE A 54 1.15 2.00 4.05
N CYS A 55 0.80 0.81 3.59
CA CYS A 55 -0.52 0.22 3.67
C CYS A 55 -0.50 -0.97 4.62
N THR A 56 -1.32 -0.95 5.67
CA THR A 56 -1.36 -2.01 6.67
C THR A 56 -2.75 -2.55 6.87
N THR A 57 -2.91 -3.87 6.77
CA THR A 57 -4.23 -4.52 6.93
C THR A 57 -4.60 -4.78 8.39
N SER A 58 -3.66 -4.58 9.31
CA SER A 58 -3.88 -4.69 10.75
C SER A 58 -3.91 -3.31 11.41
N LYS A 59 -4.65 -3.17 12.51
CA LYS A 59 -4.60 -1.98 13.36
C LYS A 59 -3.20 -1.85 13.95
N ILE A 60 -2.40 -0.98 13.34
CA ILE A 60 -1.18 -0.47 13.92
C ILE A 60 -1.43 0.97 14.37
N THR A 61 -1.11 1.26 15.62
CA THR A 61 -1.01 2.61 16.18
C THR A 61 0.36 3.24 15.91
N GLN A 62 1.22 2.54 15.18
CA GLN A 62 2.59 2.92 14.93
C GLN A 62 2.65 3.84 13.72
N THR A 63 3.10 5.07 13.94
CA THR A 63 3.40 6.06 12.90
C THR A 63 4.85 5.91 12.46
N TYR A 64 5.07 5.83 11.15
CA TYR A 64 6.40 5.69 10.54
C TYR A 64 6.99 7.06 10.17
N GLY A 65 6.97 8.01 11.12
CA GLY A 65 7.47 9.38 10.91
C GLY A 65 6.58 10.19 9.97
N ASP A 66 7.19 10.78 8.92
CA ASP A 66 6.54 11.60 7.89
C ASP A 66 5.81 10.81 6.80
N ILE A 67 5.92 9.48 6.79
CA ILE A 67 5.33 8.64 5.75
C ILE A 67 3.84 8.42 6.05
N PRO A 68 2.94 8.71 5.10
CA PRO A 68 1.51 8.46 5.30
C PRO A 68 1.25 6.96 5.42
N VAL A 69 0.62 6.60 6.54
CA VAL A 69 0.16 5.23 6.82
C VAL A 69 -1.33 5.15 6.52
N ILE A 70 -1.71 4.29 5.58
CA ILE A 70 -3.10 3.98 5.28
C ILE A 70 -3.46 2.58 5.79
N HIS A 71 -4.72 2.42 6.18
CA HIS A 71 -5.24 1.12 6.55
C HIS A 71 -5.71 0.40 5.28
N GLY A 72 -5.09 -0.74 4.98
CA GLY A 72 -5.46 -1.65 3.89
C GLY A 72 -6.68 -2.51 4.20
N MET A 73 -7.48 -2.16 5.21
CA MET A 73 -8.77 -2.80 5.47
C MET A 73 -9.67 -2.87 4.22
N PRO A 74 -9.76 -1.82 3.37
CA PRO A 74 -10.55 -1.86 2.13
C PRO A 74 -10.06 -2.95 1.16
N PHE A 75 -8.75 -3.15 1.05
CA PHE A 75 -8.16 -4.20 0.20
C PHE A 75 -8.55 -5.61 0.64
N VAL A 76 -8.74 -5.82 1.95
CA VAL A 76 -9.15 -7.12 2.49
C VAL A 76 -10.66 -7.31 2.43
N SER A 77 -11.43 -6.26 2.73
CA SER A 77 -12.89 -6.33 2.73
C SER A 77 -13.49 -6.36 1.33
N GLY A 78 -12.75 -5.92 0.30
CA GLY A 78 -13.31 -5.74 -1.04
C GLY A 78 -14.17 -4.48 -1.17
N VAL A 79 -14.34 -3.71 -0.09
CA VAL A 79 -15.27 -2.56 -0.02
C VAL A 79 -14.46 -1.29 0.08
N GLY A 80 -14.59 -0.41 -0.93
CA GLY A 80 -13.88 0.88 -0.97
C GLY A 80 -12.43 0.78 -1.44
N ILE A 81 -12.08 -0.28 -2.19
CA ILE A 81 -10.77 -0.43 -2.82
C ILE A 81 -10.53 0.71 -3.81
N ASP A 82 -11.53 1.04 -4.63
CA ASP A 82 -11.45 2.11 -5.62
C ASP A 82 -11.17 3.47 -4.98
N GLU A 83 -11.86 3.83 -3.88
CA GLU A 83 -11.59 5.09 -3.16
C GLU A 83 -10.16 5.15 -2.61
N LEU A 84 -9.65 4.03 -2.10
CA LEU A 84 -8.30 3.95 -1.58
C LEU A 84 -7.27 4.05 -2.71
N LYS A 85 -7.52 3.36 -3.82
CA LYS A 85 -6.75 3.44 -5.07
C LYS A 85 -6.71 4.86 -5.63
N GLU A 86 -7.85 5.55 -5.68
CA GLU A 86 -7.95 6.94 -6.14
C GLU A 86 -7.20 7.89 -5.21
N LYS A 87 -7.28 7.68 -3.89
CA LYS A 87 -6.46 8.41 -2.92
C LYS A 87 -4.98 8.19 -3.14
N ILE A 88 -4.56 6.93 -3.32
CA ILE A 88 -3.16 6.60 -3.61
C ILE A 88 -2.76 7.31 -4.91
N LEU A 89 -3.50 7.14 -6.00
CA LEU A 89 -3.25 7.84 -7.27
C LEU A 89 -3.14 9.35 -7.10
N THR A 90 -3.99 9.97 -6.29
CA THR A 90 -3.96 11.42 -6.02
C THR A 90 -2.69 11.81 -5.27
N ILE A 91 -2.29 11.03 -4.26
CA ILE A 91 -1.02 11.23 -3.51
C ILE A 91 0.19 10.98 -4.41
N LEU A 92 0.09 10.02 -5.34
CA LEU A 92 1.18 9.63 -6.23
C LEU A 92 1.33 10.57 -7.44
N ARG A 93 0.24 11.19 -7.91
CA ARG A 93 0.22 12.21 -8.96
C ARG A 93 0.50 13.62 -8.44
N GLY A 94 0.23 13.88 -7.17
CA GLY A 94 0.46 15.15 -6.49
C GLY A 94 1.94 15.46 -6.27
#